data_AF-A0A2E8QUK5-F1
#
_entry.id   AF-A0A2E8QUK5-F1
#
_cell.length_a   1.000
_cell.length_b   1.000
_cell.length_c   1.000
_cell.angle_alpha   90.00
_cell.angle_beta   90.00
_cell.angle_gamma   90.00
#
_symmetry.space_group_name_H-M   'P 1'
#
loop_
_entity.id
_entity.type
_entity.pdbx_description
1 polymer ?
#
loop_
_entity_poly.entity_id
_entity_poly.type
_entity_poly.pdbx_seq_one_letter_code
_entity_poly.pdbx_strand_id
1 'polypeptide(L)'
;MSDAKNEVKQRIDSIESSYEFFLAYAAQGRTTDEGAKSGAELREFLTKLEDALEGLADTVAEAVSDQEPRDSWDEMTSVVRRDAAAALSAVQLVAARSGISSQLIDNLNANMHLRAVLTDLFLVDDLVG
;
A
#
# COMPACT_ATOMS: atom_id res chain seq x y z
N MET A 1 -6.77 -22.15 -1.22
CA MET A 1 -6.49 -20.83 -1.79
C MET A 1 -5.25 -20.97 -2.66
N SER A 2 -5.24 -20.43 -3.89
CA SER A 2 -4.04 -20.46 -4.73
C SER A 2 -2.91 -19.65 -4.10
N ASP A 3 -1.67 -19.91 -4.49
CA ASP A 3 -0.49 -19.19 -3.97
C ASP A 3 -0.62 -17.68 -4.23
N ALA A 4 -1.15 -17.28 -5.39
CA ALA A 4 -1.42 -15.87 -5.71
C ALA A 4 -2.45 -15.22 -4.78
N LYS A 5 -3.55 -15.90 -4.44
CA LYS A 5 -4.54 -15.36 -3.48
C LYS A 5 -3.94 -15.18 -2.08
N ASN A 6 -3.08 -16.11 -1.62
CA ASN A 6 -2.34 -15.95 -0.37
C ASN A 6 -1.39 -14.73 -0.44
N GLU A 7 -0.72 -14.52 -1.56
CA GLU A 7 0.18 -13.39 -1.77
C GLU A 7 -0.58 -12.06 -1.75
N VAL A 8 -1.76 -11.98 -2.39
CA VAL A 8 -2.63 -10.79 -2.31
C VAL A 8 -2.95 -10.46 -0.85
N LYS A 9 -3.36 -11.44 -0.03
CA LYS A 9 -3.64 -11.20 1.40
C LYS A 9 -2.42 -10.70 2.18
N GLN A 10 -1.24 -11.29 1.94
CA GLN A 10 0.00 -10.82 2.59
C GLN A 10 0.36 -9.39 2.20
N ARG A 11 0.10 -9.00 0.95
CA ARG A 11 0.28 -7.61 0.48
C ARG A 11 -0.74 -6.67 1.12
N ILE A 12 -2.01 -7.08 1.25
CA ILE A 12 -3.05 -6.34 1.98
C ILE A 12 -2.62 -6.09 3.43
N ASP A 13 -2.25 -7.15 4.15
CA ASP A 13 -1.77 -7.05 5.55
C ASP A 13 -0.57 -6.09 5.66
N SER A 14 0.31 -6.10 4.66
CA SER A 14 1.49 -5.24 4.61
C SER A 14 1.13 -3.77 4.37
N ILE A 15 0.21 -3.49 3.46
CA ILE A 15 -0.28 -2.14 3.17
C ILE A 15 -1.07 -1.60 4.38
N GLU A 16 -1.97 -2.39 4.95
CA GLU A 16 -2.81 -2.01 6.09
C GLU A 16 -1.96 -1.71 7.32
N SER A 17 -1.07 -2.64 7.71
CA SER A 17 -0.19 -2.42 8.88
C SER A 17 0.74 -1.20 8.70
N SER A 18 1.20 -0.92 7.48
CA SER A 18 1.98 0.29 7.19
C SER A 18 1.12 1.55 7.33
N TYR A 19 -0.09 1.53 6.77
CA TYR A 19 -1.03 2.64 6.86
C TYR A 19 -1.42 2.96 8.31
N GLU A 20 -1.69 1.94 9.14
CA GLU A 20 -1.97 2.08 10.57
C GLU A 20 -0.78 2.64 11.35
N PHE A 21 0.42 2.11 11.10
CA PHE A 21 1.64 2.64 11.70
C PHE A 21 1.84 4.13 11.34
N PHE A 22 1.57 4.51 10.09
CA PHE A 22 1.67 5.90 9.64
C PHE A 22 0.68 6.83 10.32
N LEU A 23 -0.54 6.37 10.64
CA LEU A 23 -1.48 7.16 11.47
C LEU A 23 -0.88 7.43 12.86
N ALA A 24 -0.30 6.41 13.49
CA ALA A 24 0.34 6.56 14.79
C ALA A 24 1.59 7.45 14.72
N TYR A 25 2.36 7.39 13.63
CA TYR A 25 3.53 8.25 13.41
C TYR A 25 3.12 9.71 13.16
N ALA A 26 2.08 9.94 12.36
CA ALA A 26 1.52 11.26 12.08
C ALA A 26 1.05 11.98 13.37
N ALA A 27 0.47 11.23 14.31
CA ALA A 27 0.03 11.77 15.60
C ALA A 27 1.18 12.26 16.52
N GLN A 28 2.44 11.91 16.23
CA GLN A 28 3.59 12.26 17.08
C GLN A 28 4.06 13.71 16.93
N GLY A 29 3.60 14.44 15.90
CA GLY A 29 3.94 15.86 15.70
C GLY A 29 5.42 16.16 15.50
N ARG A 30 6.19 15.18 14.98
CA ARG A 30 7.64 15.30 14.79
C ARG A 30 8.00 16.09 13.54
N THR A 31 9.13 16.78 13.61
CA THR A 31 9.70 17.50 12.46
C THR A 31 10.65 16.64 11.61
N THR A 32 11.13 15.52 12.15
CA THR A 32 12.02 14.57 11.47
C THR A 32 11.93 13.18 12.12
N ASP A 33 12.33 12.14 11.38
CA ASP A 33 12.48 10.76 11.84
C ASP A 33 13.88 10.46 12.40
N GLU A 34 14.84 11.36 12.23
CA GLU A 34 16.21 11.18 12.72
C GLU A 34 16.30 11.07 14.25
N GLY A 35 17.17 10.18 14.75
CA GLY A 35 17.55 10.08 16.16
C GLY A 35 16.54 9.39 17.09
N ALA A 36 15.41 8.91 16.57
CA ALA A 36 14.38 8.23 17.35
C ALA A 36 14.13 6.80 16.87
N LYS A 37 13.84 5.88 17.81
CA LYS A 37 13.53 4.47 17.48
C LYS A 37 12.38 4.36 16.46
N SER A 38 11.30 5.10 16.65
CA SER A 38 10.16 5.08 15.72
C SER A 38 10.45 5.71 14.36
N GLY A 39 11.60 6.37 14.18
CA GLY A 39 12.07 6.78 12.85
C GLY A 39 12.69 5.62 12.07
N ALA A 40 13.44 4.74 12.73
CA ALA A 40 13.92 3.50 12.09
C ALA A 40 12.73 2.62 11.68
N GLU A 41 11.76 2.44 12.58
CA GLU A 41 10.52 1.70 12.29
C GLU A 41 9.74 2.35 11.12
N LEU A 42 9.69 3.68 11.04
CA LEU A 42 9.07 4.36 9.89
C LEU A 42 9.69 3.95 8.55
N ARG A 43 11.02 3.88 8.47
CA ARG A 43 11.72 3.49 7.24
C ARG A 43 11.49 2.03 6.88
N GLU A 44 11.39 1.15 7.88
CA GLU A 44 11.01 -0.25 7.69
C GLU A 44 9.60 -0.37 7.11
N PHE A 45 8.62 0.36 7.67
CA PHE A 45 7.25 0.36 7.16
C PHE A 45 7.11 1.02 5.78
N LEU A 46 7.90 2.05 5.46
CA LEU A 46 7.95 2.60 4.10
C LEU A 46 8.47 1.56 3.09
N THR A 47 9.55 0.86 3.43
CA THR A 47 10.11 -0.21 2.59
C THR A 47 9.08 -1.33 2.39
N LYS A 48 8.44 -1.75 3.49
CA LYS A 48 7.37 -2.78 3.46
C LYS A 48 6.21 -2.37 2.55
N LEU A 49 5.82 -1.10 2.58
CA LEU A 49 4.77 -0.58 1.71
C LEU A 49 5.22 -0.53 0.24
N GLU A 50 6.46 -0.13 -0.04
CA GLU A 50 7.03 -0.16 -1.40
C GLU A 50 6.99 -1.58 -1.99
N ASP A 51 7.52 -2.56 -1.25
CA ASP A 51 7.54 -3.97 -1.65
C ASP A 51 6.13 -4.52 -1.89
N ALA A 52 5.17 -4.15 -1.04
CA ALA A 52 3.80 -4.61 -1.15
C ALA A 52 3.07 -4.01 -2.36
N LEU A 53 3.40 -2.78 -2.76
CA LEU A 53 2.84 -2.10 -3.94
C LEU A 53 3.51 -2.55 -5.25
N GLU A 54 4.80 -2.87 -5.23
CA GLU A 54 5.52 -3.31 -6.42
C GLU A 54 5.00 -4.66 -6.92
N GLY A 55 4.51 -4.68 -8.17
CA GLY A 55 3.93 -5.89 -8.78
C GLY A 55 2.53 -6.27 -8.28
N LEU A 56 1.93 -5.49 -7.37
CA LEU A 56 0.62 -5.79 -6.75
C LEU A 56 -0.45 -6.16 -7.77
N ALA A 57 -0.60 -5.37 -8.83
CA ALA A 57 -1.66 -5.58 -9.81
C ALA A 57 -1.49 -6.86 -10.63
N ASP A 58 -0.25 -7.32 -10.82
CA ASP A 58 0.00 -8.57 -11.55
C ASP A 58 -0.29 -9.76 -10.63
N THR A 59 0.03 -9.67 -9.34
CA THR A 59 -0.41 -10.64 -8.32
C THR A 59 -1.94 -10.71 -8.24
N VAL A 60 -2.63 -9.57 -8.26
CA VAL A 60 -4.11 -9.52 -8.31
C VAL A 60 -4.64 -10.17 -9.59
N ALA A 61 -4.08 -9.84 -10.76
CA ALA A 61 -4.48 -10.42 -12.04
C ALA A 61 -4.38 -11.96 -12.02
N GLU A 62 -3.32 -12.50 -11.43
CA GLU A 62 -3.14 -13.95 -11.27
C GLU A 62 -4.16 -14.55 -10.30
N ALA A 63 -4.37 -13.89 -9.16
CA ALA A 63 -5.31 -14.33 -8.12
C ALA A 63 -6.76 -14.38 -8.59
N VAL A 64 -7.14 -13.53 -9.56
CA VAL A 64 -8.50 -13.45 -10.10
C VAL A 64 -8.67 -14.11 -11.47
N SER A 65 -7.64 -14.81 -11.95
CA SER A 65 -7.62 -15.36 -13.31
C SER A 65 -8.74 -16.38 -13.60
N ASP A 66 -9.29 -17.04 -12.59
CA ASP A 66 -10.42 -17.98 -12.71
C ASP A 66 -11.78 -17.37 -12.35
N GLN A 67 -11.82 -16.07 -12.05
CA GLN A 67 -13.04 -15.38 -11.63
C GLN A 67 -13.83 -14.85 -12.83
N GLU A 68 -15.15 -14.80 -12.66
CA GLU A 68 -16.11 -14.26 -13.63
C GLU A 68 -16.93 -13.13 -12.99
N PRO A 69 -17.40 -12.13 -13.76
CA PRO A 69 -17.17 -11.93 -15.20
C PRO A 69 -15.75 -11.44 -15.50
N ARG A 70 -15.06 -12.08 -16.46
CA ARG A 70 -13.66 -11.78 -16.77
C ARG A 70 -13.40 -10.31 -17.15
N ASP A 71 -14.26 -9.72 -17.98
CA ASP A 71 -14.10 -8.32 -18.41
C ASP A 71 -14.11 -7.33 -17.22
N SER A 72 -14.96 -7.56 -16.22
CA SER A 72 -15.03 -6.72 -15.02
C SER A 72 -13.78 -6.86 -14.14
N TRP A 73 -13.23 -8.06 -14.05
CA TRP A 73 -11.97 -8.30 -13.32
C TRP A 73 -10.76 -7.69 -14.02
N ASP A 74 -10.74 -7.72 -15.35
CA ASP A 74 -9.69 -7.06 -16.14
C ASP A 74 -9.73 -5.53 -15.95
N GLU A 75 -10.93 -4.93 -15.97
CA GLU A 75 -11.13 -3.50 -15.68
C GLU A 75 -10.70 -3.15 -14.25
N MET A 76 -11.13 -3.92 -13.25
CA MET A 76 -10.76 -3.70 -11.84
C MET A 76 -9.25 -3.81 -11.63
N THR A 77 -8.61 -4.82 -12.22
CA THR A 77 -7.16 -5.00 -12.17
C THR A 77 -6.43 -3.82 -12.82
N SER A 78 -6.98 -3.23 -13.88
CA SER A 78 -6.43 -2.01 -14.48
C SER A 78 -6.52 -0.79 -13.56
N VAL A 79 -7.58 -0.68 -12.75
CA VAL A 79 -7.70 0.38 -11.72
C VAL A 79 -6.64 0.18 -10.65
N VAL A 80 -6.53 -1.03 -10.08
CA VAL A 80 -5.50 -1.38 -9.08
C VAL A 80 -4.10 -1.06 -9.61
N ARG A 81 -3.79 -1.41 -10.86
CA ARG A 81 -2.48 -1.12 -11.48
C ARG A 81 -2.17 0.37 -11.50
N ARG A 82 -3.14 1.20 -11.89
CA ARG A 82 -2.96 2.64 -11.97
C ARG A 82 -2.73 3.24 -10.58
N ASP A 83 -3.57 2.89 -9.62
CA ASP A 83 -3.50 3.48 -8.28
C ASP A 83 -2.29 2.96 -7.50
N ALA A 84 -1.90 1.69 -7.66
CA ALA A 84 -0.68 1.14 -7.08
C ALA A 84 0.58 1.85 -7.61
N ALA A 85 0.67 2.09 -8.92
CA ALA A 85 1.80 2.81 -9.50
C ALA A 85 1.87 4.27 -9.02
N ALA A 86 0.71 4.93 -8.89
CA ALA A 86 0.64 6.31 -8.38
C ALA A 86 0.99 6.38 -6.88
N ALA A 87 0.50 5.44 -6.07
CA ALA A 87 0.83 5.32 -4.66
C ALA A 87 2.33 5.03 -4.46
N LEU A 88 2.89 4.07 -5.19
CA LEU A 88 4.31 3.71 -5.13
C LEU A 88 5.20 4.92 -5.43
N SER A 89 4.86 5.71 -6.45
CA SER A 89 5.58 6.94 -6.78
C SER A 89 5.58 7.95 -5.62
N ALA A 90 4.46 8.09 -4.92
CA ALA A 90 4.35 8.97 -3.75
C ALA A 90 5.17 8.44 -2.55
N VAL A 91 5.11 7.13 -2.30
CA VAL A 91 5.87 6.47 -1.21
C VAL A 91 7.36 6.62 -1.44
N GLN A 92 7.87 6.30 -2.64
CA GLN A 92 9.29 6.43 -2.99
C GLN A 92 9.79 7.87 -2.87
N LEU A 93 8.97 8.86 -3.26
CA LEU A 93 9.31 10.27 -3.10
C LEU A 93 9.48 10.66 -1.61
N VAL A 94 8.61 10.14 -0.74
CA VAL A 94 8.69 10.37 0.71
C VAL A 94 9.88 9.62 1.31
N ALA A 95 10.08 8.35 0.94
CA ALA A 95 11.16 7.50 1.43
C ALA A 95 12.55 8.01 1.03
N ALA A 96 12.69 8.68 -0.11
CA ALA A 96 13.96 9.26 -0.54
C ALA A 96 14.39 10.50 0.26
N ARG A 97 13.54 11.06 1.13
CA ARG A 97 13.87 12.26 1.93
C ARG A 97 14.84 11.91 3.05
N SER A 98 15.83 12.77 3.30
CA SER A 98 16.79 12.58 4.41
C SER A 98 16.11 12.61 5.78
N GLY A 99 15.12 13.48 5.95
CA GLY A 99 14.28 13.56 7.13
C GLY A 99 12.80 13.59 6.75
N ILE A 100 11.98 12.84 7.49
CA ILE A 100 10.54 12.71 7.28
C ILE A 100 9.81 13.22 8.52
N SER A 101 8.92 14.19 8.34
CA SER A 101 8.10 14.73 9.43
C SER A 101 6.80 13.96 9.59
N SER A 102 6.19 14.05 10.78
CA SER A 102 4.85 13.52 11.02
C SER A 102 3.81 14.11 10.06
N GLN A 103 3.91 15.40 9.73
CA GLN A 103 3.01 16.04 8.75
C GLN A 103 3.19 15.48 7.34
N LEU A 104 4.41 15.11 6.94
CA LEU A 104 4.65 14.52 5.62
C LEU A 104 4.01 13.13 5.53
N ILE A 105 4.13 12.33 6.58
CA ILE A 105 3.46 11.02 6.67
C ILE A 105 1.93 11.17 6.73
N ASP A 106 1.42 12.17 7.46
CA ASP A 106 -0.02 12.49 7.46
C ASP A 106 -0.52 12.79 6.04
N ASN A 107 0.23 13.61 5.28
CA ASN A 107 -0.09 13.91 3.88
C ASN A 107 -0.01 12.68 2.98
N LEU A 108 0.94 11.76 3.24
CA LEU A 108 1.03 10.49 2.52
C LEU A 108 -0.18 9.60 2.81
N ASN A 109 -0.62 9.49 4.07
CA ASN A 109 -1.84 8.77 4.43
C ASN A 109 -3.11 9.41 3.86
N ALA A 110 -3.13 10.73 3.72
CA ALA A 110 -4.21 11.45 3.05
C ALA A 110 -4.14 11.35 1.51
N ASN A 111 -3.10 10.75 0.93
CA ASN A 111 -2.96 10.61 -0.51
C ASN A 111 -4.10 9.75 -1.08
N MET A 112 -4.79 10.29 -2.09
CA MET A 112 -5.95 9.65 -2.68
C MET A 112 -5.65 8.29 -3.29
N HIS A 113 -4.49 8.11 -3.95
CA HIS A 113 -4.13 6.86 -4.58
C HIS A 113 -3.76 5.77 -3.57
N LEU A 114 -3.06 6.14 -2.48
CA LEU A 114 -2.77 5.19 -1.40
C LEU A 114 -4.06 4.67 -0.76
N ARG A 115 -5.02 5.57 -0.50
CA ARG A 115 -6.33 5.19 0.04
C ARG A 115 -7.15 4.38 -0.95
N ALA A 116 -7.09 4.71 -2.25
CA ALA A 116 -7.78 3.97 -3.30
C ALA A 116 -7.29 2.52 -3.35
N VAL A 117 -5.97 2.29 -3.39
CA VAL A 117 -5.41 0.93 -3.36
C VAL A 117 -5.90 0.15 -2.16
N LEU A 118 -5.84 0.72 -0.96
CA LEU A 118 -6.28 0.02 0.25
C LEU A 118 -7.76 -0.39 0.16
N THR A 119 -8.64 0.54 -0.25
CA THR A 119 -10.08 0.24 -0.35
C THR A 119 -10.43 -0.66 -1.51
N ASP A 120 -9.72 -0.56 -2.64
CA ASP A 120 -9.88 -1.43 -3.80
C ASP A 120 -9.52 -2.87 -3.44
N LEU A 121 -8.41 -3.05 -2.70
CA LEU A 121 -7.99 -4.37 -2.26
C LEU A 121 -8.95 -5.01 -1.26
N PHE A 122 -9.64 -4.23 -0.41
CA PHE A 122 -10.72 -4.77 0.43
C PHE A 122 -11.88 -5.32 -0.40
N LEU A 123 -12.24 -4.66 -1.49
CA LEU A 123 -13.25 -5.19 -2.42
C LEU A 123 -12.75 -6.46 -3.12
N VAL A 124 -11.49 -6.48 -3.55
CA VAL A 124 -10.87 -7.67 -4.16
C VAL A 124 -10.87 -8.83 -3.17
N ASP A 125 -10.45 -8.62 -1.92
CA ASP A 125 -10.40 -9.68 -0.90
C ASP A 125 -11.79 -10.29 -0.64
N ASP A 126 -12.80 -9.44 -0.41
CA ASP A 126 -14.19 -9.86 -0.17
C ASP A 126 -14.76 -10.68 -1.33
N LEU A 127 -14.43 -10.32 -2.57
CA LEU A 127 -14.94 -10.99 -3.77
C LEU A 127 -14.18 -12.27 -4.12
N VAL A 128 -12.91 -12.38 -3.74
CA VAL A 128 -12.01 -13.48 -4.17
C VAL A 128 -11.97 -14.63 -3.15
N GLY A 129 -12.20 -14.34 -1.87
CA GLY A 129 -12.31 -15.33 -0.79
C GLY A 129 -10.98 -15.86 -0.26
#